data_AF-A0A9X8D1L9-F1
#
_entry.id   AF-A0A9X8D1L9-F1
#
_cell.length_a   1.000
_cell.length_b   1.000
_cell.length_c   1.000
_cell.angle_alpha   90.00
_cell.angle_beta   90.00
_cell.angle_gamma   90.00
#
_symmetry.space_group_name_H-M   'P 1'
#
loop_
_entity.id
_entity.type
_entity.pdbx_description
1 polymer ?
#
loop_
_entity_poly.entity_id
_entity_poly.type
_entity_poly.pdbx_seq_one_letter_code
_entity_poly.pdbx_strand_id
1 'polypeptide(L)'
;MADRPLFTEACLETAFPRTERREALAVLNNRLHPALQKIVAAEVASGNRVVDVGIDWPDAGSVHVTLHRHFTDRHASEDAAFSLCDDPHYWHADYSTAEKPRHLLIC
;
A
#
# COMPACT_ATOMS: atom_id res chain seq x y z
N MET A 1 -24.73 7.74 -5.34
CA MET A 1 -24.27 6.34 -5.48
C MET A 1 -23.14 6.18 -4.51
N ALA A 2 -23.26 5.35 -3.47
CA ALA A 2 -22.13 5.06 -2.59
C ALA A 2 -21.14 4.24 -3.41
N ASP A 3 -19.97 4.81 -3.69
CA ASP A 3 -18.91 4.13 -4.42
C ASP A 3 -18.50 2.89 -3.63
N ARG A 4 -18.38 1.74 -4.29
CA ARG A 4 -18.09 0.48 -3.61
C ARG A 4 -16.65 0.57 -3.09
N PRO A 5 -16.36 0.22 -1.82
CA PRO A 5 -15.00 0.28 -1.33
C PRO A 5 -14.09 -0.61 -2.18
N LEU A 6 -12.97 -0.05 -2.62
CA LEU A 6 -11.97 -0.74 -3.43
C LEU A 6 -11.29 -1.86 -2.64
N PHE A 7 -11.05 -1.63 -1.34
CA PHE A 7 -10.43 -2.58 -0.43
C PHE A 7 -11.42 -3.05 0.63
N THR A 8 -11.43 -4.35 0.88
CA THR A 8 -12.22 -5.03 1.93
C THR A 8 -11.29 -5.89 2.78
N GLU A 9 -11.79 -6.46 3.88
CA GLU A 9 -10.96 -7.32 4.74
C GLU A 9 -10.23 -8.46 4.00
N ALA A 10 -10.74 -8.89 2.84
CA ALA A 10 -10.09 -9.90 2.02
C ALA A 10 -8.70 -9.51 1.48
N CYS A 11 -8.37 -8.21 1.43
CA CYS A 11 -7.04 -7.74 1.01
C CYS A 11 -6.01 -7.79 2.14
N LEU A 12 -6.45 -7.86 3.41
CA LEU A 12 -5.57 -7.87 4.57
C LEU A 12 -5.05 -9.30 4.81
N GLU A 13 -3.83 -9.41 5.33
CA GLU A 13 -3.28 -10.69 5.75
C GLU A 13 -4.08 -11.26 6.93
N THR A 14 -4.14 -12.58 7.04
CA THR A 14 -4.89 -13.30 8.07
C THR A 14 -4.46 -12.87 9.48
N ALA A 15 -3.14 -12.66 9.66
CA ALA A 15 -2.53 -12.22 10.90
C ALA A 15 -2.70 -10.72 11.21
N PHE A 16 -3.30 -9.93 10.31
CA PHE A 16 -3.48 -8.49 10.51
C PHE A 16 -4.35 -8.22 11.77
N PRO A 17 -3.91 -7.36 12.71
CA PRO A 17 -4.59 -7.11 13.97
C PRO A 17 -6.05 -6.70 13.77
N ARG A 18 -6.99 -7.49 14.33
CA ARG A 18 -8.44 -7.28 14.15
C ARG A 18 -8.91 -5.90 14.63
N THR A 19 -8.27 -5.37 15.65
CA THR A 19 -8.55 -4.05 16.24
C THR A 19 -8.24 -2.91 15.27
N GLU A 20 -7.32 -3.11 14.32
CA GLU A 20 -6.82 -2.07 13.41
C GLU A 20 -7.42 -2.18 11.99
N ARG A 21 -8.02 -3.33 11.64
CA ARG A 21 -8.54 -3.59 10.28
C ARG A 21 -9.46 -2.50 9.75
N ARG A 22 -10.38 -2.01 10.57
CA ARG A 22 -11.34 -0.98 10.16
C ARG A 22 -10.63 0.32 9.80
N GLU A 23 -9.65 0.72 10.59
CA GLU A 23 -8.85 1.92 10.36
C GLU A 23 -7.95 1.75 9.14
N ALA A 24 -7.25 0.61 9.03
CA ALA A 24 -6.43 0.27 7.87
C ALA A 24 -7.24 0.34 6.56
N LEU A 25 -8.44 -0.25 6.53
CA LEU A 25 -9.33 -0.17 5.37
C LEU A 25 -9.81 1.26 5.09
N ALA A 26 -10.07 2.06 6.12
CA ALA A 26 -10.44 3.45 5.94
C ALA A 26 -9.29 4.27 5.35
N VAL A 27 -8.05 4.03 5.78
CA VAL A 27 -6.85 4.67 5.22
C VAL A 27 -6.63 4.23 3.77
N LEU A 28 -6.69 2.94 3.48
CA LEU A 28 -6.53 2.40 2.13
C LEU A 28 -7.56 2.96 1.14
N ASN A 29 -8.83 3.03 1.54
CA ASN A 29 -9.91 3.50 0.65
C ASN A 29 -9.97 5.03 0.52
N ASN A 30 -9.62 5.79 1.56
CA ASN A 30 -9.90 7.24 1.59
C ASN A 30 -8.66 8.14 1.64
N ARG A 31 -7.48 7.64 2.01
CA ARG A 31 -6.26 8.45 2.20
C ARG A 31 -5.09 8.03 1.32
N LEU A 32 -5.02 6.77 0.91
CA LEU A 32 -3.96 6.30 0.03
C LEU A 32 -4.08 6.97 -1.35
N HIS A 33 -2.95 7.42 -1.90
CA HIS A 33 -2.91 8.04 -3.21
C HIS A 33 -3.49 7.10 -4.29
N PRO A 34 -4.34 7.57 -5.22
CA PRO A 34 -5.00 6.72 -6.22
C PRO A 34 -4.04 5.89 -7.08
N ALA A 35 -2.86 6.41 -7.38
CA ALA A 35 -1.84 5.65 -8.09
C ALA A 35 -1.39 4.40 -7.30
N LEU A 36 -1.13 4.55 -6.01
CA LEU A 36 -0.75 3.43 -5.15
C LEU A 36 -1.96 2.50 -4.87
N GLN A 37 -3.18 3.03 -4.79
CA GLN A 37 -4.38 2.19 -4.70
C GLN A 37 -4.48 1.22 -5.90
N LYS A 38 -4.19 1.69 -7.12
CA LYS A 38 -4.19 0.81 -8.31
C LYS A 38 -3.15 -0.30 -8.19
N ILE A 39 -1.96 0.01 -7.68
CA ILE A 39 -0.89 -0.99 -7.50
C ILE A 39 -1.29 -2.01 -6.42
N VAL A 40 -1.78 -1.57 -5.26
CA VAL A 40 -2.26 -2.47 -4.20
C VAL A 40 -3.38 -3.37 -4.72
N ALA A 41 -4.33 -2.82 -5.49
CA ALA A 41 -5.42 -3.61 -6.06
C ALA A 41 -4.91 -4.69 -7.04
N ALA A 42 -3.93 -4.36 -7.88
CA ALA A 42 -3.30 -5.32 -8.79
C ALA A 42 -2.57 -6.43 -8.02
N GLU A 43 -1.74 -6.07 -7.03
CA GLU A 43 -1.00 -7.03 -6.22
C GLU A 43 -1.92 -7.94 -5.40
N VAL A 44 -3.00 -7.39 -4.83
CA VAL A 44 -4.00 -8.18 -4.10
C VAL A 44 -4.74 -9.15 -5.02
N ALA A 45 -5.07 -8.72 -6.25
CA ALA A 45 -5.66 -9.58 -7.27
C ALA A 45 -4.71 -10.72 -7.69
N SER A 46 -3.40 -10.48 -7.70
CA SER A 46 -2.35 -11.48 -7.89
C SER A 46 -2.12 -12.39 -6.67
N GLY A 47 -2.82 -12.16 -5.56
CA GLY A 47 -2.75 -13.00 -4.35
C GLY A 47 -1.83 -12.47 -3.26
N ASN A 48 -1.30 -11.25 -3.39
CA ASN A 48 -0.59 -10.58 -2.31
C ASN A 48 -1.58 -10.06 -1.23
N ARG A 49 -1.07 -9.74 -0.05
CA ARG A 49 -1.90 -9.26 1.07
C ARG A 49 -1.22 -8.11 1.76
N VAL A 50 -2.02 -7.18 2.28
CA VAL A 50 -1.53 -6.06 3.09
C VAL A 50 -1.26 -6.57 4.50
N VAL A 51 -0.03 -6.36 4.99
CA VAL A 51 0.38 -6.76 6.34
C VAL A 51 0.41 -5.59 7.32
N ASP A 52 0.60 -4.38 6.81
CA ASP A 52 0.66 -3.16 7.62
C ASP A 52 0.18 -1.94 6.84
N VAL A 53 -0.42 -0.99 7.55
CA VAL A 53 -0.85 0.32 7.03
C VAL A 53 -0.55 1.36 8.09
N GLY A 54 0.38 2.26 7.79
CA GLY A 54 0.73 3.36 8.67
C GLY A 54 0.56 4.73 8.00
N ILE A 55 0.60 5.75 8.84
CA ILE A 55 0.39 7.15 8.44
C ILE A 55 1.49 8.04 9.00
N ASP A 56 1.60 9.25 8.44
CA ASP A 56 2.47 10.34 8.90
C ASP A 56 3.99 10.05 8.81
N TRP A 57 4.36 9.01 8.05
CA TRP A 57 5.72 8.72 7.63
C TRP A 57 5.72 8.33 6.14
N PRO A 58 6.66 8.82 5.31
CA PRO A 58 7.87 9.59 5.65
C PRO A 58 7.63 11.09 5.92
N ASP A 59 6.57 11.67 5.37
CA ASP A 59 6.13 13.04 5.67
C ASP A 59 4.83 13.02 6.48
N ALA A 60 4.54 14.09 7.23
CA ALA A 60 3.22 14.26 7.86
C ALA A 60 2.10 14.20 6.81
N GLY A 61 1.04 13.43 7.06
CA GLY A 61 -0.06 13.17 6.14
C GLY A 61 0.17 12.01 5.15
N SER A 62 1.39 11.48 5.07
CA SER A 62 1.71 10.33 4.20
C SER A 62 0.95 9.08 4.62
N VAL A 63 0.81 8.15 3.68
CA VAL A 63 0.36 6.78 3.95
C VAL A 63 1.46 5.86 3.45
N HIS A 64 1.86 4.90 4.27
CA HIS A 64 2.69 3.79 3.84
C HIS A 64 1.94 2.47 4.02
N VAL A 65 2.11 1.58 3.05
CA VAL A 65 1.46 0.27 3.03
C VAL A 65 2.54 -0.77 2.82
N THR A 66 2.51 -1.84 3.61
CA THR A 66 3.44 -2.97 3.46
C THR A 66 2.69 -4.19 2.97
N LEU A 67 3.20 -4.83 1.92
CA LEU A 67 2.68 -6.08 1.38
C LEU A 67 3.43 -7.29 1.96
N HIS A 68 2.77 -8.45 1.95
CA HIS A 68 3.31 -9.69 2.48
C HIS A 68 4.40 -10.30 1.59
N ARG A 69 4.28 -10.13 0.27
CA ARG A 69 5.18 -10.68 -0.74
C ARG A 69 5.78 -9.57 -1.58
N HIS A 70 6.93 -9.84 -2.20
CA HIS A 70 7.52 -8.98 -3.20
C HIS A 70 6.51 -8.65 -4.31
N PHE A 71 6.65 -7.45 -4.90
CA PHE A 71 5.85 -7.05 -6.05
C PHE A 71 5.97 -8.07 -7.18
N THR A 72 4.82 -8.45 -7.71
CA THR A 72 4.72 -9.48 -8.75
C THR A 72 5.03 -8.91 -10.13
N ASP A 73 4.84 -7.60 -10.32
CA ASP A 73 5.13 -6.91 -11.57
C ASP A 73 5.59 -5.46 -11.36
N ARG A 74 6.10 -4.82 -12.42
CA ARG A 74 6.57 -3.44 -12.42
C ARG A 74 5.43 -2.50 -12.83
N HIS A 75 4.70 -2.01 -11.83
CA HIS A 75 3.57 -1.08 -11.97
C HIS A 75 4.00 0.40 -11.98
N ALA A 76 5.25 0.70 -12.34
CA ALA A 76 5.77 2.06 -12.32
C ALA A 76 4.99 2.95 -13.31
N SER A 77 4.67 4.16 -12.88
CA SER A 77 3.93 5.16 -13.67
C SER A 77 4.47 6.56 -13.37
N GLU A 78 3.99 7.57 -14.09
CA GLU A 78 4.36 8.98 -13.83
C GLU A 78 4.03 9.39 -12.38
N ASP A 79 2.97 8.81 -11.79
CA ASP A 79 2.50 9.13 -10.44
C ASP A 79 3.12 8.25 -9.33
N ALA A 80 3.79 7.15 -9.71
CA ALA A 80 4.36 6.18 -8.77
C ALA A 80 5.69 5.65 -9.28
N ALA A 81 6.77 6.11 -8.68
CA ALA A 81 8.13 5.72 -9.02
C ALA A 81 8.53 4.45 -8.26
N PHE A 82 9.07 3.47 -8.98
CA PHE A 82 9.61 2.24 -8.41
C PHE A 82 11.07 2.43 -7.99
N SER A 83 11.43 1.93 -6.81
CA SER A 83 12.78 1.88 -6.28
C SER A 83 13.07 0.48 -5.74
N LEU A 84 14.19 -0.12 -6.16
CA LEU A 84 14.69 -1.37 -5.60
C LEU A 84 15.69 -1.02 -4.49
N CYS A 85 15.33 -1.29 -3.24
CA CYS A 85 16.23 -1.10 -2.09
C CYS A 85 17.18 -2.29 -1.92
N ASP A 86 16.65 -3.51 -2.14
CA ASP A 86 17.29 -4.79 -1.88
C ASP A 86 17.91 -4.87 -0.48
N ASP A 87 17.21 -4.30 0.52
CA ASP A 87 17.68 -4.27 1.89
C ASP A 87 17.35 -5.60 2.59
N PRO A 88 18.34 -6.32 3.14
CA PRO A 88 18.12 -7.62 3.77
C PRO A 88 17.39 -7.54 5.12
N HIS A 89 17.27 -6.36 5.72
CA HIS A 89 16.68 -6.17 7.06
C HIS A 89 15.32 -5.47 7.05
N TYR A 90 15.03 -4.64 6.06
CA TYR A 90 13.82 -3.81 6.05
C TYR A 90 12.83 -4.21 4.97
N TRP A 91 13.11 -3.88 3.71
CA TRP A 91 12.24 -4.21 2.59
C TRP A 91 12.99 -4.29 1.28
N HIS A 92 12.46 -5.08 0.36
CA HIS A 92 13.10 -5.40 -0.90
C HIS A 92 12.92 -4.27 -1.92
N ALA A 93 11.71 -3.72 -2.04
CA ALA A 93 11.41 -2.64 -2.98
C ALA A 93 10.30 -1.74 -2.47
N ASP A 94 10.21 -0.54 -3.05
CA ASP A 94 9.15 0.41 -2.79
C ASP A 94 8.62 1.09 -4.06
N TYR A 95 7.35 1.49 -4.01
CA TYR A 95 6.79 2.53 -4.87
C TYR A 95 6.56 3.78 -4.04
N SER A 96 6.99 4.93 -4.55
CA SER A 96 6.77 6.24 -3.93
C SER A 96 6.03 7.19 -4.87
N THR A 97 5.12 7.99 -4.33
CA THR A 97 4.47 9.04 -5.12
C THR A 97 5.43 10.19 -5.41
N ALA A 98 5.30 10.78 -6.60
CA ALA A 98 6.10 11.94 -6.99
C ALA A 98 5.70 13.20 -6.20
N GLU A 99 4.41 13.35 -5.91
CA GLU A 99 3.86 14.49 -5.17
C GLU A 99 3.95 14.34 -3.65
N LYS A 100 3.85 15.47 -2.95
CA LYS A 100 3.81 15.54 -1.48
C LYS A 100 2.36 15.57 -0.96
N PRO A 101 2.06 14.95 0.21
CA PRO A 101 2.97 14.14 1.01
C PRO A 101 3.36 12.85 0.28
N ARG A 102 4.59 12.37 0.48
CA ARG A 102 5.05 11.18 -0.24
C ARG A 102 4.41 9.95 0.37
N HIS A 103 3.56 9.28 -0.40
CA HIS A 103 3.03 7.98 -0.01
C HIS A 103 3.97 6.87 -0.45
N LEU A 104 3.97 5.76 0.30
CA LEU A 104 4.83 4.61 0.04
C LEU A 104 4.01 3.32 -0.05
N LEU A 105 4.45 2.42 -0.92
CA LEU A 105 4.02 1.04 -0.96
C LEU A 105 5.28 0.18 -0.92
N ILE A 106 5.37 -0.74 0.02
CA ILE A 106 6.59 -1.45 0.39
C ILE A 106 6.35 -2.96 0.29
N CYS A 107 7.35 -3.73 -0.12
CA CYS A 107 7.29 -5.20 -0.14
C CYS A 107 8.57 -5.86 0.38
#